data_AF-A0A563VYN4-F1
#
_entry.id   AF-A0A563VYN4-F1
#
_cell.length_a   1.000
_cell.length_b   1.000
_cell.length_c   1.000
_cell.angle_alpha   90.00
_cell.angle_beta   90.00
_cell.angle_gamma   90.00
#
_symmetry.space_group_name_H-M   'P 1'
#
loop_
_entity.id
_entity.type
_entity.pdbx_description
1 polymer ?
#
loop_
_entity_poly.entity_id
_entity_poly.type
_entity_poly.pdbx_seq_one_letter_code
_entity_poly.pdbx_strand_id
1 'polypeptide(L)' 'MIDPRHICPCCNGNLLRHVNHQRVYWFCFYCKQAMPVIDRQQKQ' A
#
# COMPACT_ATOMS: atom_id res chain seq x y z
N MET A 1 -4.81 -8.21 -13.94
CA MET A 1 -4.09 -8.90 -12.85
C MET A 1 -3.83 -7.87 -11.75
N ILE A 2 -4.55 -7.94 -10.64
CA ILE A 2 -4.36 -7.05 -9.48
C ILE A 2 -3.32 -7.74 -8.58
N ASP A 3 -2.14 -7.14 -8.45
CA ASP A 3 -1.05 -7.70 -7.65
C ASP A 3 -1.41 -7.65 -6.15
N PRO A 4 -1.46 -8.78 -5.43
CA PRO A 4 -1.93 -8.83 -4.05
C PRO A 4 -1.03 -8.07 -3.06
N ARG A 5 0.14 -7.60 -3.51
CA ARG A 5 1.06 -6.77 -2.71
C ARG A 5 0.56 -5.34 -2.49
N HIS A 6 -0.42 -4.88 -3.27
CA HIS A 6 -0.96 -3.52 -3.17
C HIS A 6 -2.41 -3.51 -2.67
N ILE A 7 -2.77 -4.46 -1.80
CA ILE A 7 -4.10 -4.54 -1.21
C ILE A 7 -4.03 -4.03 0.22
N CYS A 8 -4.95 -3.14 0.57
CA CYS A 8 -5.08 -2.61 1.92
C CYS A 8 -5.58 -3.71 2.86
N PRO A 9 -4.89 -4.01 3.97
CA PRO A 9 -5.32 -5.03 4.93
C PRO A 9 -6.59 -4.63 5.69
N CYS A 10 -6.97 -3.35 5.71
CA CYS A 10 -8.11 -2.85 6.46
C CYS A 10 -9.43 -2.93 5.70
N CYS A 11 -9.40 -2.88 4.37
CA CYS A 11 -10.62 -2.82 3.54
C CYS A 11 -10.57 -3.67 2.28
N ASN A 12 -9.49 -4.44 2.08
CA ASN A 12 -9.21 -5.19 0.86
C ASN A 12 -9.23 -4.34 -0.43
N GLY A 13 -9.15 -3.02 -0.30
CA GLY A 13 -9.14 -2.08 -1.41
C GLY A 13 -7.75 -1.97 -2.05
N ASN A 14 -7.71 -1.52 -3.31
CA ASN A 14 -6.44 -1.23 -3.98
C ASN A 14 -5.75 -0.02 -3.34
N LEU A 15 -4.49 -0.20 -2.97
CA LEU A 15 -3.60 0.87 -2.56
C LEU A 15 -3.10 1.60 -3.80
N LEU A 16 -3.12 2.93 -3.76
CA LEU A 16 -2.59 3.76 -4.82
C LEU A 16 -1.12 4.09 -4.52
N ARG A 17 -0.27 3.89 -5.53
CA ARG A 17 1.13 4.28 -5.46
C ARG A 17 1.24 5.79 -5.64
N HIS A 18 1.55 6.49 -4.55
CA HIS A 18 1.88 7.90 -4.61
C HIS A 18 3.40 8.07 -4.69
N VAL A 19 3.83 8.93 -5.58
CA VAL A 19 5.24 9.31 -5.71
C VAL A 19 5.32 10.79 -5.38
N ASN A 20 5.96 11.13 -4.26
CA ASN A 20 6.35 12.50 -3.97
C ASN A 20 7.84 12.67 -4.31
N HIS A 21 8.28 13.90 -4.55
CA HIS A 21 9.62 14.27 -5.00
C HIS A 21 10.80 13.59 -4.27
N GLN A 22 10.59 13.08 -3.06
CA GLN A 22 11.61 12.41 -2.24
C GLN A 22 11.29 10.94 -1.89
N ARG A 23 10.07 10.45 -2.08
CA ARG A 23 9.69 9.08 -1.70
C ARG A 23 8.42 8.57 -2.38
N VAL A 24 8.39 7.26 -2.59
CA VAL A 24 7.21 6.51 -3.00
C VAL A 24 6.51 6.00 -1.74
N TYR A 25 5.21 6.26 -1.60
CA TYR A 25 4.39 5.75 -0.50
C TYR A 25 3.03 5.29 -1.01
N TRP A 26 2.34 4.49 -0.21
CA TRP A 26 1.05 3.93 -0.59
C TRP A 26 -0.05 4.58 0.21
N PHE A 27 -1.12 4.98 -0.47
CA PHE A 27 -2.26 5.62 0.16
C PHE A 27 -3.53 4.83 -0.14
N CYS A 28 -4.30 4.56 0.90
CA CYS A 28 -5.60 3.92 0.76
C CYS A 28 -6.68 5.01 0.68
N PHE A 29 -7.43 5.06 -0.41
CA PHE A 29 -8.51 6.04 -0.57
C PHE A 29 -9.72 5.74 0.34
N TYR A 30 -9.96 4.46 0.64
CA TYR A 30 -11.05 4.01 1.51
C TYR A 30 -10.78 4.33 2.99
N CYS A 31 -9.57 4.05 3.47
CA CYS A 31 -9.16 4.35 4.84
C CYS A 31 -8.69 5.82 5.01
N LYS A 32 -8.45 6.53 3.90
CA LYS A 32 -7.86 7.87 3.83
C LYS A 32 -6.55 8.01 4.61
N GLN A 33 -5.74 6.96 4.61
CA GLN A 33 -4.53 6.88 5.41
C GLN A 33 -3.36 6.35 4.58
N ALA A 34 -2.16 6.86 4.88
CA ALA A 34 -0.92 6.33 4.32
C ALA A 34 -0.69 4.94 4.90
N MET A 35 -0.68 3.94 4.03
CA MET A 35 -0.52 2.55 4.42
C MET A 35 0.93 2.14 4.19
N PRO A 36 1.61 1.53 5.18
CA PRO A 36 2.90 0.91 4.95
C PRO A 36 2.70 -0.25 3.98
N VAL A 37 3.60 -0.37 3.00
CA VAL A 37 3.62 -1.57 2.15
C VAL A 37 3.96 -2.71 3.08
N ILE A 38 3.03 -3.63 3.25
CA ILE A 38 3.34 -4.88 3.94
C ILE A 38 4.12 -5.71 2.93
N ASP A 39 5.40 -5.38 2.77
CA ASP A 39 6.30 -6.27 2.09
C ASP A 39 6.39 -7.52 2.97
N ARG A 40 5.76 -8.61 2.53
CA ARG A 40 5.78 -9.91 3.23
C ARG A 40 7.19 -10.56 3.20
N GLN A 41 8.26 -9.77 3.13
CA GLN A 41 9.64 -10.19 3.39
C GLN A 41 10.11 -9.65 4.75
N GLN A 42 9.42 -10.04 5.82
CA GLN A 42 10.10 -10.27 7.10
C GLN A 42 10.25 -11.79 7.26
N LYS A 43 11.33 -12.33 6.69
CA LYS A 43 11.94 -13.57 7.21
C LYS A 43 13.16 -13.12 8.00
N GLN A 44 13.02 -13.10 9.33
CA GLN A 44 14.15 -13.31 10.23
C GLN A 44 14.48 -14.80 10.24
#